data_AF-A0A1M7TIW6-F1
#
_entry.id   AF-A0A1M7TIW6-F1
#
_cell.length_a   1.000
_cell.length_b   1.000
_cell.length_c   1.000
_cell.angle_alpha   90.00
_cell.angle_beta   90.00
_cell.angle_gamma   90.00
#
_symmetry.space_group_name_H-M   'P 1'
#
loop_
_entity.id
_entity.type
_entity.pdbx_description
1 polymer ?
#
loop_
_entity_poly.entity_id
_entity_poly.type
_entity_poly.pdbx_seq_one_letter_code
_entity_poly.pdbx_strand_id
1 'polypeptide(L)'
;MADDTFASVIPLHHVPLKKRERKATARSGTKRQRKRKTKAAAEEMEYPSSASVLPSEFLIPPEFLPANDVDPEPPVTPPPAVTSHRNRETVAPARRHLASVLLSIAALALAAVGITINGWFARSLGSSDIAGWLFLAVGVAADLVALVMPSCAAGLWQSRHRATALVGWAVWLMTFVFAVTAGIGFASTNISDVTIARASRVTPAIAGAQAALNDAMAARDRECKSGVGKFCREREAAVVERRQLLDSAVASVGQSADAQSDAAIKLVTWLSHGLLRPTMEDFAMLRLVLLALLPQIGGILLLVGRHSALKSHH
;
A
#
# COMPACT_ATOMS: atom_id res chain seq x y z
N MET A 1 -4.48 -34.14 29.51
CA MET A 1 -5.40 -33.37 28.65
C MET A 1 -6.10 -32.39 29.57
N ALA A 2 -5.63 -31.15 29.60
CA ALA A 2 -6.18 -30.07 30.40
C ALA A 2 -6.35 -28.88 29.45
N ASP A 3 -7.59 -28.41 29.33
CA ASP A 3 -7.97 -27.31 28.45
C ASP A 3 -7.75 -25.98 29.18
N ASP A 4 -6.73 -25.23 28.77
CA ASP A 4 -6.50 -23.86 29.22
C ASP A 4 -7.40 -22.90 28.42
N THR A 5 -8.57 -22.61 29.01
CA THR A 5 -9.47 -21.56 28.55
C THR A 5 -9.00 -20.21 29.10
N PHE A 6 -8.15 -19.50 28.36
CA PHE A 6 -7.80 -18.12 28.67
C PHE A 6 -8.92 -17.17 28.22
N ALA A 7 -9.81 -16.82 29.15
CA ALA A 7 -10.73 -15.70 29.00
C ALA A 7 -9.95 -14.38 29.04
N SER A 8 -9.88 -13.69 27.89
CA SER A 8 -9.32 -12.34 27.77
C SER A 8 -10.22 -11.34 28.49
N VAL A 9 -9.80 -10.90 29.67
CA VAL A 9 -10.39 -9.80 30.42
C VAL A 9 -9.91 -8.50 29.78
N ILE A 10 -10.78 -7.84 29.01
CA ILE A 10 -10.55 -6.49 28.50
C ILE A 10 -10.73 -5.51 29.69
N PRO A 11 -9.69 -4.79 30.14
CA PRO A 11 -9.86 -3.75 31.15
C PRO A 11 -10.61 -2.57 30.51
N LEU A 12 -11.89 -2.43 30.85
CA LEU A 12 -12.68 -1.24 30.59
C LEU A 12 -12.07 -0.07 31.39
N HIS A 13 -11.24 0.73 30.73
CA HIS A 13 -10.78 2.00 31.25
C HIS A 13 -11.98 2.92 31.50
N HIS A 14 -12.40 3.01 32.77
CA HIS A 14 -13.35 4.02 33.22
C HIS A 14 -12.69 5.40 33.14
N VAL A 15 -13.03 6.17 32.10
CA VAL A 15 -12.72 7.60 32.03
C VAL A 15 -13.64 8.34 33.01
N PRO A 16 -13.12 9.06 34.03
CA PRO A 16 -13.96 9.82 34.94
C PRO A 16 -14.67 10.96 34.20
N LEU A 17 -16.01 10.93 34.23
CA LEU A 17 -16.89 11.96 33.69
C LEU A 17 -16.60 13.31 34.37
N LYS A 18 -15.95 14.21 33.64
CA LYS A 18 -15.74 15.60 34.03
C LYS A 18 -17.10 16.31 34.06
N LYS A 19 -17.60 16.55 35.27
CA LYS A 19 -18.86 17.21 35.60
C LYS A 19 -18.88 18.62 35.00
N ARG A 20 -19.50 18.77 33.83
CA ARG A 20 -19.68 20.07 33.16
C ARG A 20 -20.90 20.76 33.77
N GLU A 21 -20.65 21.81 34.56
CA GLU A 21 -21.70 22.64 35.16
C GLU A 21 -22.61 23.22 34.08
N ARG A 22 -23.89 22.86 34.18
CA ARG A 22 -24.98 23.42 33.38
C ARG A 22 -25.28 24.84 33.86
N LYS A 23 -24.83 25.83 33.10
CA LYS A 23 -25.39 27.19 33.19
C LYS A 23 -26.70 27.22 32.40
N ALA A 24 -27.80 27.07 33.12
CA ALA A 24 -29.14 27.23 32.59
C ALA A 24 -29.51 28.73 32.57
N THR A 25 -29.56 29.32 31.38
CA THR A 25 -30.25 30.61 31.18
C THR A 25 -30.88 30.64 29.80
N ALA A 26 -32.22 30.65 29.82
CA ALA A 26 -33.14 31.32 28.90
C ALA A 26 -32.85 31.25 27.39
N ARG A 27 -33.62 30.41 26.68
CA ARG A 27 -34.14 30.75 25.35
C ARG A 27 -35.40 29.93 25.05
N SER A 28 -36.50 30.37 25.68
CA SER A 28 -37.85 30.05 25.26
C SER A 28 -38.17 30.84 23.99
N GLY A 29 -38.64 30.15 22.95
CA GLY A 29 -39.44 30.78 21.90
C GLY A 29 -38.82 30.85 20.51
N THR A 30 -38.76 29.73 19.79
CA THR A 30 -38.72 29.71 18.29
C THR A 30 -39.21 28.39 17.66
N LYS A 31 -39.94 27.53 18.39
CA LYS A 31 -40.35 26.19 17.88
C LYS A 31 -41.75 26.07 17.25
N ARG A 32 -42.48 27.18 17.01
CA ARG A 32 -43.88 27.10 16.52
C ARG A 32 -44.11 27.40 15.03
N GLN A 33 -43.06 27.56 14.19
CA GLN A 33 -43.26 27.84 12.76
C GLN A 33 -42.84 26.73 11.77
N ARG A 34 -42.17 25.66 12.21
CA ARG A 34 -41.64 24.63 11.30
C ARG A 34 -42.53 23.39 11.10
N LYS A 35 -43.82 23.45 11.46
CA LYS A 35 -44.77 22.32 11.32
C LYS A 35 -45.78 22.48 10.17
N ARG A 36 -45.72 23.58 9.40
CA ARG A 36 -46.61 23.82 8.25
C ARG A 36 -45.96 23.70 6.86
N LYS A 37 -44.64 23.50 6.76
CA LYS A 37 -43.95 23.37 5.45
C LYS A 37 -43.55 21.95 5.03
N THR A 38 -43.74 20.94 5.89
CA THR A 38 -43.37 19.55 5.57
C THR A 38 -44.53 18.71 5.03
N LYS A 39 -45.69 19.32 4.74
CA LYS A 39 -46.87 18.62 4.20
C LYS A 39 -47.14 18.94 2.72
N ALA A 40 -46.18 19.53 2.02
CA ALA A 40 -46.28 19.93 0.61
C ALA A 40 -45.11 19.43 -0.25
N ALA A 41 -44.42 18.36 0.17
CA ALA A 41 -43.31 17.76 -0.58
C ALA A 41 -43.40 16.22 -0.54
N ALA A 42 -44.62 15.69 -0.64
CA ALA A 42 -44.91 14.26 -0.64
C ALA A 42 -45.72 13.84 -1.88
N GLU A 43 -45.62 14.60 -2.96
CA GLU A 43 -46.06 14.20 -4.30
C GLU A 43 -44.86 14.41 -5.23
N GLU A 44 -44.69 13.45 -6.15
CA GLU A 44 -43.63 13.40 -7.18
C GLU A 44 -42.36 12.62 -6.77
N MET A 45 -42.55 11.33 -6.46
CA MET A 45 -41.54 10.30 -6.70
C MET A 45 -41.86 9.65 -8.05
N GLU A 46 -41.49 10.33 -9.12
CA GLU A 46 -41.49 9.79 -10.48
C GLU A 46 -40.28 8.85 -10.62
N TYR A 47 -40.56 7.58 -10.87
CA TYR A 47 -39.56 6.56 -11.21
C TYR A 47 -38.96 6.85 -12.59
N PRO A 48 -37.63 7.05 -12.75
CA PRO A 48 -37.03 6.91 -14.05
C PRO A 48 -36.84 5.42 -14.35
N SER A 49 -37.68 5.00 -15.29
CA SER A 49 -37.65 3.77 -16.06
C SER A 49 -36.23 3.39 -16.53
N SER A 50 -35.96 2.10 -16.45
CA SER A 50 -34.87 1.36 -17.05
C SER A 50 -34.52 1.85 -18.47
N ALA A 51 -33.40 2.55 -18.61
CA ALA A 51 -32.75 2.77 -19.90
C ALA A 51 -31.69 1.69 -20.09
N SER A 52 -32.02 0.74 -20.94
CA SER A 52 -31.12 -0.23 -21.57
C SER A 52 -29.89 0.47 -22.17
N VAL A 53 -28.74 0.30 -21.53
CA VAL A 53 -27.44 0.71 -22.08
C VAL A 53 -26.98 -0.39 -23.04
N LEU A 54 -27.00 -0.07 -24.32
CA LEU A 54 -26.47 -0.87 -25.41
C LEU A 54 -24.96 -1.11 -25.25
N PRO A 55 -24.43 -2.27 -25.69
CA PRO A 55 -23.00 -2.50 -25.76
C PRO A 55 -22.43 -1.72 -26.95
N SER A 56 -21.53 -0.78 -26.66
CA SER A 56 -20.79 -0.04 -27.68
C SER A 56 -19.78 -1.00 -28.33
N GLU A 57 -20.06 -1.38 -29.57
CA GLU A 57 -19.12 -2.00 -30.50
C GLU A 57 -17.83 -1.16 -30.58
N PHE A 58 -16.73 -1.72 -30.09
CA PHE A 58 -15.41 -1.22 -30.41
C PHE A 58 -15.02 -1.73 -31.80
N LEU A 59 -15.20 -0.84 -32.79
CA LEU A 59 -14.60 -0.92 -34.10
C LEU A 59 -13.06 -0.97 -33.96
N ILE A 60 -12.50 -2.15 -34.25
CA ILE A 60 -11.07 -2.33 -34.52
C ILE A 60 -10.85 -2.06 -36.01
N PRO A 61 -10.04 -1.07 -36.41
CA PRO A 61 -9.63 -0.92 -37.81
C PRO A 61 -8.69 -2.06 -38.21
N PRO A 62 -8.94 -2.80 -39.29
CA PRO A 62 -8.04 -3.82 -39.78
C PRO A 62 -7.18 -3.25 -40.90
N GLU A 63 -6.06 -2.59 -40.61
CA GLU A 63 -5.14 -2.17 -41.67
C GLU A 63 -3.80 -1.77 -41.07
N PHE A 64 -2.83 -2.69 -41.05
CA PHE A 64 -1.41 -2.42 -41.31
C PHE A 64 -0.73 -3.75 -41.62
N LEU A 65 -0.83 -4.14 -42.89
CA LEU A 65 0.03 -5.15 -43.50
C LEU A 65 1.46 -4.58 -43.60
N PRO A 66 2.51 -5.30 -43.18
CA PRO A 66 3.87 -4.93 -43.56
C PRO A 66 4.07 -5.27 -45.04
N ALA A 67 4.28 -4.24 -45.86
CA ALA A 67 4.82 -4.38 -47.19
C ALA A 67 6.25 -4.94 -47.09
N ASN A 68 6.46 -6.12 -47.65
CA ASN A 68 7.79 -6.64 -47.95
C ASN A 68 8.35 -5.87 -49.16
N ASP A 69 8.93 -4.70 -48.91
CA ASP A 69 9.82 -4.06 -49.87
C ASP A 69 11.19 -4.73 -49.77
N VAL A 70 11.41 -5.68 -50.68
CA VAL A 70 12.71 -6.26 -51.00
C VAL A 70 13.45 -5.20 -51.83
N ASP A 71 14.27 -4.40 -51.15
CA ASP A 71 15.22 -3.50 -51.81
C ASP A 71 16.36 -4.33 -52.44
N PRO A 72 16.67 -4.16 -53.73
CA PRO A 72 17.80 -4.83 -54.37
C PRO A 72 19.13 -4.27 -53.86
N GLU A 73 19.97 -5.18 -53.36
CA GLU A 73 21.35 -4.93 -52.91
C GLU A 73 22.19 -4.28 -54.04
N PRO A 74 22.65 -3.02 -53.88
CA PRO A 74 23.55 -2.42 -54.85
C PRO A 74 24.97 -2.98 -54.70
N PRO A 75 25.74 -3.05 -55.81
CA PRO A 75 27.06 -3.65 -55.85
C PRO A 75 28.07 -2.95 -54.93
N VAL A 76 28.76 -3.78 -54.16
CA VAL A 76 29.84 -3.44 -53.22
C VAL A 76 30.93 -2.64 -53.94
N THR A 77 31.01 -1.34 -53.64
CA THR A 77 32.16 -0.49 -53.97
C THR A 77 33.04 -0.41 -52.72
N PRO A 78 34.36 -0.74 -52.80
CA PRO A 78 35.24 -0.67 -51.63
C PRO A 78 35.35 0.79 -51.15
N PRO A 79 35.11 1.08 -49.85
CA PRO A 79 35.14 2.44 -49.35
C PRO A 79 36.58 3.01 -49.42
N PRO A 80 36.74 4.29 -49.77
CA PRO A 80 38.03 4.95 -49.69
C PRO A 80 38.53 4.90 -48.24
N ALA A 81 39.84 4.73 -48.07
CA ALA A 81 40.50 4.76 -46.77
C ALA A 81 40.24 6.10 -46.07
N VAL A 82 39.16 6.16 -45.29
CA VAL A 82 38.85 7.30 -44.43
C VAL A 82 39.92 7.31 -43.35
N THR A 83 40.94 8.15 -43.54
CA THR A 83 41.77 8.65 -42.45
C THR A 83 40.84 9.20 -41.39
N SER A 84 40.61 8.40 -40.35
CA SER A 84 39.88 8.80 -39.15
C SER A 84 40.69 9.90 -38.48
N HIS A 85 40.47 11.14 -38.92
CA HIS A 85 40.82 12.33 -38.16
C HIS A 85 39.96 12.27 -36.91
N ARG A 86 40.48 11.58 -35.90
CA ARG A 86 39.96 11.54 -34.55
C ARG A 86 40.13 12.95 -33.99
N ASN A 87 39.24 13.85 -34.39
CA ASN A 87 38.97 15.11 -33.73
C ASN A 87 38.51 14.73 -32.33
N ARG A 88 39.50 14.57 -31.46
CA ARG A 88 39.37 14.44 -30.03
C ARG A 88 38.92 15.81 -29.55
N GLU A 89 37.65 16.13 -29.81
CA GLU A 89 36.99 17.25 -29.16
C GLU A 89 37.23 17.07 -27.67
N THR A 90 38.06 17.96 -27.15
CA THR A 90 38.36 18.16 -25.74
C THR A 90 37.10 18.71 -25.09
N VAL A 91 36.05 17.88 -25.03
CA VAL A 91 34.87 18.14 -24.22
C VAL A 91 35.35 18.28 -22.78
N ALA A 92 35.22 19.50 -22.27
CA ALA A 92 35.81 19.95 -21.02
C ALA A 92 35.48 18.99 -19.85
N PRO A 93 36.49 18.48 -19.12
CA PRO A 93 36.31 17.49 -18.05
C PRO A 93 35.44 17.98 -16.88
N ALA A 94 35.28 19.30 -16.72
CA ALA A 94 34.54 19.91 -15.63
C ALA A 94 33.02 19.58 -15.62
N ARG A 95 32.38 19.48 -16.80
CA ARG A 95 30.92 19.21 -16.87
C ARG A 95 30.57 17.77 -16.47
N ARG A 96 31.44 16.80 -16.75
CA ARG A 96 31.21 15.39 -16.40
C ARG A 96 31.24 15.15 -14.90
N HIS A 97 32.12 15.84 -14.18
CA HIS A 97 32.16 15.76 -12.72
C HIS A 97 30.91 16.31 -12.06
N LEU A 98 30.42 17.48 -12.49
CA LEU A 98 29.21 18.07 -11.91
C LEU A 98 27.98 17.18 -12.13
N ALA A 99 27.79 16.64 -13.33
CA ALA A 99 26.70 15.72 -13.62
C ALA A 99 26.77 14.47 -12.73
N SER A 100 27.95 13.85 -12.60
CA SER A 100 28.13 12.68 -11.75
C SER A 100 27.81 12.98 -10.28
N VAL A 101 28.26 14.12 -9.75
CA VAL A 101 27.99 14.51 -8.35
C VAL A 101 26.50 14.73 -8.12
N LEU A 102 25.81 15.42 -9.05
CA LEU A 102 24.37 15.64 -8.94
C LEU A 102 23.58 14.32 -9.00
N LEU A 103 23.95 13.40 -9.90
CA LEU A 103 23.33 12.07 -9.95
C LEU A 103 23.57 11.28 -8.65
N SER A 104 24.78 11.37 -8.07
CA SER A 104 25.08 10.71 -6.80
C SER A 104 24.25 11.28 -5.65
N ILE A 105 24.09 12.60 -5.56
CA ILE A 105 23.25 13.25 -4.54
C ILE A 105 21.79 12.82 -4.70
N ALA A 106 21.26 12.82 -5.93
CA ALA A 106 19.90 12.38 -6.21
C ALA A 106 19.68 10.91 -5.84
N ALA A 107 20.64 10.03 -6.16
CA ALA A 107 20.57 8.62 -5.80
C ALA A 107 20.58 8.41 -4.27
N LEU A 108 21.42 9.15 -3.54
CA LEU A 108 21.47 9.09 -2.08
C LEU A 108 20.18 9.60 -1.44
N ALA A 109 19.59 10.67 -1.97
CA ALA A 109 18.32 11.20 -1.50
C ALA A 109 17.18 10.19 -1.71
N LEU A 110 17.10 9.58 -2.90
CA LEU A 110 16.11 8.53 -3.20
C LEU A 110 16.32 7.28 -2.33
N ALA A 111 17.56 6.88 -2.09
CA ALA A 111 17.90 5.79 -1.19
C ALA A 111 17.45 6.08 0.25
N ALA A 112 17.70 7.29 0.76
CA ALA A 112 17.26 7.69 2.10
C ALA A 112 15.74 7.67 2.23
N VAL A 113 15.01 8.17 1.22
CA VAL A 113 13.54 8.10 1.20
C VAL A 113 13.07 6.65 1.19
N GLY A 114 13.65 5.78 0.34
CA GLY A 114 13.34 4.36 0.30
C GLY A 114 13.53 3.67 1.66
N ILE A 115 14.69 3.91 2.30
CA ILE A 115 15.01 3.41 3.65
C ILE A 115 13.97 3.84 4.68
N THR A 116 13.58 5.12 4.67
CA THR A 116 12.59 5.62 5.63
C THR A 116 11.20 5.01 5.40
N ILE A 117 10.78 4.87 4.14
CA ILE A 117 9.50 4.29 3.76
C ILE A 117 9.43 2.82 4.17
N ASN A 118 10.43 2.03 3.80
CA ASN A 118 10.49 0.62 4.11
C ASN A 118 10.65 0.36 5.60
N GLY A 119 11.47 1.16 6.30
CA GLY A 119 11.61 1.10 7.75
C GLY A 119 10.30 1.41 8.48
N TRP A 120 9.56 2.44 8.03
CA TRP A 120 8.26 2.77 8.59
C TRP A 120 7.21 1.67 8.35
N PHE A 121 7.15 1.13 7.13
CA PHE A 121 6.24 0.05 6.79
C PHE A 121 6.58 -1.26 7.52
N ALA A 122 7.87 -1.56 7.70
CA ALA A 122 8.29 -2.68 8.52
C ALA A 122 7.86 -2.47 9.98
N ARG A 123 8.01 -1.25 10.53
CA ARG A 123 7.55 -0.91 11.88
C ARG A 123 6.05 -1.21 12.09
N SER A 124 5.21 -0.88 11.12
CA SER A 124 3.75 -1.04 11.25
C SER A 124 3.29 -2.50 11.28
N LEU A 125 4.18 -3.46 10.98
CA LEU A 125 3.93 -4.89 11.16
C LEU A 125 4.02 -5.35 12.62
N GLY A 126 4.63 -4.56 13.50
CA GLY A 126 4.76 -4.90 14.91
C GLY A 126 3.41 -4.88 15.60
N SER A 127 3.01 -6.02 16.18
CA SER A 127 1.83 -6.09 17.07
C SER A 127 2.04 -5.39 18.42
N SER A 128 3.30 -5.09 18.76
CA SER A 128 3.72 -4.32 19.92
C SER A 128 4.76 -3.27 19.54
N ASP A 129 4.96 -2.26 20.39
CA ASP A 129 5.96 -1.21 20.15
C ASP A 129 7.38 -1.77 19.96
N ILE A 130 7.76 -2.76 20.78
CA ILE A 130 9.08 -3.39 20.71
C ILE A 130 9.23 -4.16 19.40
N ALA A 131 8.22 -4.95 19.02
CA ALA A 131 8.23 -5.67 17.74
C ALA A 131 8.30 -4.70 16.55
N GLY A 132 7.61 -3.56 16.63
CA GLY A 132 7.68 -2.52 15.61
C GLY A 132 9.09 -1.92 15.47
N TRP A 133 9.78 -1.62 16.57
CA TRP A 133 11.16 -1.15 16.52
C TRP A 133 12.12 -2.20 15.93
N LEU A 134 11.93 -3.49 16.26
CA LEU A 134 12.72 -4.58 15.69
C LEU A 134 12.51 -4.70 14.17
N PHE A 135 11.26 -4.68 13.71
CA PHE A 135 10.98 -4.74 12.28
C PHE A 135 11.48 -3.49 11.54
N LEU A 136 11.41 -2.31 12.14
CA LEU A 136 12.02 -1.10 11.58
C LEU A 136 13.52 -1.30 11.34
N ALA A 137 14.24 -1.81 12.34
CA ALA A 137 15.68 -2.05 12.23
C ALA A 137 15.99 -3.09 11.13
N VAL A 138 15.19 -4.15 11.03
CA VAL A 138 15.32 -5.16 9.97
C VAL A 138 15.07 -4.55 8.58
N GLY A 139 14.04 -3.69 8.45
CA GLY A 139 13.73 -3.02 7.18
C GLY A 139 14.87 -2.10 6.72
N VAL A 140 15.39 -1.26 7.63
CA VAL A 140 16.54 -0.39 7.35
C VAL A 140 17.78 -1.20 6.98
N ALA A 141 18.06 -2.29 7.71
CA ALA A 141 19.20 -3.15 7.42
C ALA A 141 19.07 -3.83 6.05
N ALA A 142 17.87 -4.30 5.68
CA ALA A 142 17.61 -4.91 4.38
C ALA A 142 17.91 -3.95 3.23
N ASP A 143 17.51 -2.68 3.35
CA ASP A 143 17.78 -1.68 2.32
C ASP A 143 19.27 -1.33 2.23
N LEU A 144 19.99 -1.23 3.35
CA LEU A 144 21.43 -1.03 3.33
C LEU A 144 22.15 -2.19 2.63
N VAL A 145 21.74 -3.43 2.89
CA VAL A 145 22.26 -4.60 2.18
C VAL A 145 21.93 -4.51 0.69
N ALA A 146 20.69 -4.17 0.32
CA ALA A 146 20.28 -4.05 -1.08
C ALA A 146 21.10 -2.99 -1.85
N LEU A 147 21.53 -1.91 -1.19
CA LEU A 147 22.36 -0.87 -1.78
C LEU A 147 23.83 -1.26 -1.94
N VAL A 148 24.41 -1.94 -0.95
CA VAL A 148 25.86 -2.24 -0.91
C VAL A 148 26.19 -3.54 -1.64
N MET A 149 25.31 -4.54 -1.59
CA MET A 149 25.62 -5.90 -2.06
C MET A 149 25.95 -6.00 -3.55
N PRO A 150 25.33 -5.24 -4.48
CA PRO A 150 25.69 -5.29 -5.90
C PRO A 150 27.16 -4.97 -6.17
N SER A 151 27.70 -3.95 -5.51
CA SER A 151 29.11 -3.55 -5.67
C SER A 151 30.05 -4.62 -5.12
N CYS A 152 29.74 -5.20 -3.96
CA CYS A 152 30.51 -6.31 -3.38
C CYS A 152 30.46 -7.57 -4.27
N ALA A 153 29.27 -7.94 -4.75
CA ALA A 153 29.08 -9.10 -5.61
C ALA A 153 29.81 -8.92 -6.96
N ALA A 154 29.76 -7.72 -7.55
CA ALA A 154 30.50 -7.38 -8.76
C ALA A 154 32.03 -7.46 -8.55
N GLY A 155 32.54 -6.93 -7.43
CA GLY A 155 33.95 -7.04 -7.06
C GLY A 155 34.40 -8.50 -6.94
N LEU A 156 33.66 -9.33 -6.19
CA LEU A 156 33.94 -10.76 -6.06
C LEU A 156 33.88 -11.50 -7.40
N TRP A 157 32.96 -11.11 -8.27
CA TRP A 157 32.85 -11.65 -9.62
C TRP A 157 34.10 -11.33 -10.45
N GLN A 158 34.62 -10.10 -10.39
CA GLN A 158 35.83 -9.68 -11.08
C GLN A 158 37.09 -10.38 -10.53
N SER A 159 37.17 -10.58 -9.21
CA SER A 159 38.23 -11.37 -8.55
C SER A 159 38.14 -12.88 -8.79
N ARG A 160 37.26 -13.34 -9.70
CA ARG A 160 37.00 -14.74 -10.05
C ARG A 160 36.47 -15.62 -8.90
N HIS A 161 36.02 -15.04 -7.78
CA HIS A 161 35.31 -15.77 -6.73
C HIS A 161 33.82 -15.92 -7.08
N ARG A 162 33.55 -16.73 -8.11
CA ARG A 162 32.21 -16.87 -8.72
C ARG A 162 31.16 -17.37 -7.73
N ALA A 163 31.48 -18.36 -6.89
CA ALA A 163 30.52 -18.93 -5.94
C ALA A 163 30.02 -17.90 -4.91
N THR A 164 30.94 -17.15 -4.28
CA THR A 164 30.58 -16.12 -3.30
C THR A 164 29.87 -14.93 -3.97
N ALA A 165 30.23 -14.60 -5.21
CA ALA A 165 29.53 -13.59 -5.98
C ALA A 165 28.08 -14.00 -6.29
N LEU A 166 27.83 -15.27 -6.64
CA LEU A 166 26.47 -15.79 -6.83
C LEU A 166 25.64 -15.70 -5.54
N VAL A 167 26.22 -16.06 -4.39
CA VAL A 167 25.55 -15.87 -3.09
C VAL A 167 25.22 -14.41 -2.85
N GLY A 168 26.15 -13.49 -3.17
CA GLY A 168 25.91 -12.06 -3.05
C GLY A 168 24.78 -11.54 -3.92
N TRP A 169 24.73 -11.99 -5.18
CA TRP A 169 23.62 -11.68 -6.08
C TRP A 169 22.29 -12.26 -5.60
N ALA A 170 22.28 -13.47 -5.03
CA ALA A 170 21.07 -14.07 -4.47
C ALA A 170 20.56 -13.30 -3.24
N VAL A 171 21.45 -12.92 -2.32
CA VAL A 171 21.11 -12.09 -1.15
C VAL A 171 20.59 -10.71 -1.58
N TRP A 172 21.26 -10.10 -2.56
CA TRP A 172 20.78 -8.85 -3.15
C TRP A 172 19.38 -9.00 -3.72
N LEU A 173 19.12 -10.04 -4.52
CA LEU A 173 17.81 -10.26 -5.11
C LEU A 173 16.71 -10.41 -4.05
N MET A 174 16.97 -11.18 -2.99
CA MET A 174 16.01 -11.37 -1.89
C MET A 174 15.71 -10.06 -1.14
N THR A 175 16.74 -9.29 -0.80
CA THR A 175 16.58 -7.99 -0.12
C THR A 175 15.92 -6.95 -1.01
N PHE A 176 16.21 -6.97 -2.32
CA PHE A 176 15.54 -6.14 -3.32
C PHE A 176 14.05 -6.47 -3.43
N VAL A 177 13.67 -7.75 -3.51
CA VAL A 177 12.26 -8.18 -3.53
C VAL A 177 11.54 -7.73 -2.26
N PHE A 178 12.19 -7.86 -1.10
CA PHE A 178 11.65 -7.35 0.15
C PHE A 178 11.41 -5.83 0.10
N ALA A 179 12.41 -5.06 -0.32
CA ALA A 179 12.33 -3.59 -0.43
C ALA A 179 11.22 -3.14 -1.39
N VAL A 180 11.08 -3.82 -2.53
CA VAL A 180 10.00 -3.55 -3.50
C VAL A 180 8.64 -3.90 -2.89
N THR A 181 8.51 -5.04 -2.22
CA THR A 181 7.26 -5.45 -1.57
C THR A 181 6.86 -4.48 -0.45
N ALA A 182 7.83 -3.99 0.32
CA ALA A 182 7.62 -2.99 1.35
C ALA A 182 7.20 -1.64 0.76
N GLY A 183 7.84 -1.19 -0.32
CA GLY A 183 7.46 0.02 -1.05
C GLY A 183 6.06 -0.05 -1.64
N ILE A 184 5.69 -1.19 -2.24
CA ILE A 184 4.31 -1.45 -2.71
C ILE A 184 3.36 -1.34 -1.53
N GLY A 185 3.64 -2.02 -0.41
CA GLY A 185 2.84 -2.00 0.81
C GLY A 185 2.70 -0.62 1.48
N PHE A 186 3.68 0.27 1.33
CA PHE A 186 3.55 1.65 1.77
C PHE A 186 2.68 2.47 0.80
N ALA A 187 2.90 2.32 -0.51
CA ALA A 187 2.07 2.98 -1.51
C ALA A 187 0.60 2.54 -1.39
N SER A 188 0.37 1.25 -1.14
CA SER A 188 -0.91 0.63 -0.78
C SER A 188 -1.66 1.43 0.26
N THR A 189 -1.03 1.60 1.42
CA THR A 189 -1.66 2.07 2.64
C THR A 189 -1.98 3.54 2.50
N ASN A 190 -1.08 4.33 1.90
CA ASN A 190 -1.34 5.73 1.61
C ASN A 190 -2.44 5.93 0.55
N ILE A 191 -2.47 5.12 -0.51
CA ILE A 191 -3.54 5.21 -1.52
C ILE A 191 -4.88 4.82 -0.88
N SER A 192 -4.91 3.73 -0.11
CA SER A 192 -6.09 3.26 0.61
C SER A 192 -6.57 4.26 1.65
N ASP A 193 -5.69 4.91 2.39
CA ASP A 193 -6.06 5.96 3.35
C ASP A 193 -6.64 7.17 2.64
N VAL A 194 -6.08 7.58 1.50
CA VAL A 194 -6.62 8.69 0.71
C VAL A 194 -7.95 8.30 0.06
N THR A 195 -8.10 7.09 -0.46
CA THR A 195 -9.37 6.61 -1.04
C THR A 195 -10.42 6.41 0.04
N ILE A 196 -10.08 5.95 1.25
CA ILE A 196 -11.00 5.85 2.39
C ILE A 196 -11.33 7.25 2.92
N ALA A 197 -10.36 8.16 3.02
CA ALA A 197 -10.62 9.56 3.40
C ALA A 197 -11.48 10.28 2.35
N ARG A 198 -11.35 9.91 1.08
CA ARG A 198 -12.21 10.42 0.01
C ARG A 198 -13.56 9.72 0.00
N ALA A 199 -13.63 8.41 0.19
CA ALA A 199 -14.85 7.63 0.28
C ALA A 199 -15.68 8.06 1.50
N SER A 200 -15.08 8.26 2.67
CA SER A 200 -15.79 8.82 3.83
C SER A 200 -16.34 10.23 3.58
N ARG A 201 -15.78 10.98 2.63
CA ARG A 201 -16.36 12.24 2.13
C ARG A 201 -17.34 12.05 0.96
N VAL A 202 -17.32 10.92 0.26
CA VAL A 202 -17.96 10.71 -1.06
C VAL A 202 -18.99 9.56 -1.09
N THR A 203 -19.11 8.71 -0.06
CA THR A 203 -20.24 7.78 0.10
C THR A 203 -21.25 8.34 1.09
N PRO A 204 -22.27 9.09 0.61
CA PRO A 204 -23.47 9.43 1.37
C PRO A 204 -24.04 8.26 2.17
N ALA A 205 -23.83 7.02 1.71
CA ALA A 205 -24.22 5.80 2.39
C ALA A 205 -23.56 5.59 3.76
N ILE A 206 -22.23 5.70 3.90
CA ILE A 206 -21.54 5.53 5.19
C ILE A 206 -21.89 6.69 6.12
N ALA A 207 -21.87 7.93 5.61
CA ALA A 207 -22.24 9.10 6.40
C ALA A 207 -23.70 9.00 6.91
N GLY A 208 -24.62 8.53 6.06
CA GLY A 208 -26.01 8.28 6.41
C GLY A 208 -26.18 7.15 7.43
N ALA A 209 -25.47 6.03 7.27
CA ALA A 209 -25.50 4.91 8.20
C ALA A 209 -24.94 5.30 9.58
N GLN A 210 -23.82 6.04 9.63
CA GLN A 210 -23.23 6.54 10.87
C GLN A 210 -24.17 7.55 11.56
N ALA A 211 -24.75 8.48 10.81
CA ALA A 211 -25.72 9.43 11.33
C ALA A 211 -26.95 8.71 11.91
N ALA A 212 -27.46 7.69 11.22
CA ALA A 212 -28.56 6.87 11.69
C ALA A 212 -28.22 6.05 12.95
N LEU A 213 -27.01 5.49 13.02
CA LEU A 213 -26.52 4.78 14.21
C LEU A 213 -26.43 5.73 15.41
N ASN A 214 -25.85 6.92 15.22
CA ASN A 214 -25.76 7.94 16.27
C ASN A 214 -27.14 8.40 16.77
N ASP A 215 -28.11 8.58 15.86
CA ASP A 215 -29.49 8.92 16.25
C ASP A 215 -30.18 7.77 16.99
N ALA A 216 -29.99 6.52 16.55
CA ALA A 216 -30.50 5.34 17.24
C ALA A 216 -29.92 5.19 18.66
N MET A 217 -28.61 5.42 18.83
CA MET A 217 -27.96 5.43 20.14
C MET A 217 -28.50 6.56 21.03
N ALA A 218 -28.66 7.77 20.48
CA ALA A 218 -29.23 8.89 21.22
C ALA A 218 -30.70 8.63 21.61
N ALA A 219 -31.48 7.95 20.77
CA ALA A 219 -32.84 7.54 21.09
C ALA A 219 -32.87 6.48 22.20
N ARG A 220 -32.02 5.46 22.11
CA ARG A 220 -31.83 4.46 23.17
C ARG A 220 -31.49 5.12 24.50
N ASP A 221 -30.51 6.02 24.52
CA ASP A 221 -30.05 6.69 25.74
C ASP A 221 -31.11 7.61 26.38
N ARG A 222 -32.09 8.09 25.59
CA ARG A 222 -33.23 8.84 26.12
C ARG A 222 -34.25 7.92 26.79
N GLU A 223 -34.57 6.79 26.17
CA GLU A 223 -35.60 5.86 26.65
C GLU A 223 -35.10 4.95 27.80
N CYS A 224 -33.83 4.56 27.78
CA CYS A 224 -33.26 3.67 28.79
C CYS A 224 -32.88 4.39 30.10
N LYS A 225 -32.95 5.72 30.16
CA LYS A 225 -32.67 6.50 31.38
C LYS A 225 -33.62 6.21 32.54
N SER A 226 -34.87 5.85 32.24
CA SER A 226 -35.89 5.48 33.22
C SER A 226 -35.89 3.99 33.59
N GLY A 227 -34.93 3.20 33.09
CA GLY A 227 -34.82 1.77 33.33
C GLY A 227 -34.97 0.92 32.06
N VAL A 228 -34.68 -0.38 32.19
CA VAL A 228 -34.69 -1.35 31.08
C VAL A 228 -36.11 -1.90 30.87
N GLY A 229 -36.96 -1.10 30.23
CA GLY A 229 -38.32 -1.50 29.84
C GLY A 229 -38.39 -2.10 28.42
N LYS A 230 -39.61 -2.49 27.98
CA LYS A 230 -39.87 -3.02 26.62
C LYS A 230 -39.32 -2.10 25.52
N PHE A 231 -39.57 -0.80 25.62
CA PHE A 231 -39.09 0.19 24.65
C PHE A 231 -37.56 0.33 24.64
N CYS A 232 -36.88 0.19 25.78
CA CYS A 232 -35.42 0.21 25.83
C CYS A 232 -34.84 -0.97 25.04
N ARG A 233 -35.38 -2.18 25.21
CA ARG A 233 -34.96 -3.37 24.46
C ARG A 233 -35.22 -3.24 22.95
N GLU A 234 -36.36 -2.68 22.56
CA GLU A 234 -36.65 -2.39 21.13
C GLU A 234 -35.65 -1.39 20.53
N ARG A 235 -35.25 -0.37 21.28
CA ARG A 235 -34.23 0.60 20.84
C ARG A 235 -32.83 -0.01 20.79
N GLU A 236 -32.50 -0.91 21.70
CA GLU A 236 -31.26 -1.67 21.65
C GLU A 236 -31.20 -2.55 20.39
N ALA A 237 -32.29 -3.26 20.06
CA ALA A 237 -32.37 -4.02 18.82
C ALA A 237 -32.18 -3.13 17.58
N ALA A 238 -32.79 -1.94 17.56
CA ALA A 238 -32.59 -0.98 16.47
C ALA A 238 -31.14 -0.48 16.38
N VAL A 239 -30.43 -0.29 17.50
CA VAL A 239 -28.99 0.04 17.48
C VAL A 239 -28.17 -1.09 16.88
N VAL A 240 -28.47 -2.34 17.22
CA VAL A 240 -27.78 -3.52 16.64
C VAL A 240 -28.01 -3.59 15.13
N GLU A 241 -29.26 -3.41 14.67
CA GLU A 241 -29.59 -3.38 13.24
C GLU A 241 -28.84 -2.26 12.50
N ARG A 242 -28.83 -1.04 13.03
CA ARG A 242 -28.09 0.09 12.42
C ARG A 242 -26.58 -0.13 12.41
N ARG A 243 -26.06 -0.85 13.41
CA ARG A 243 -24.64 -1.22 13.44
C ARG A 243 -24.32 -2.24 12.35
N GLN A 244 -25.16 -3.26 12.16
CA GLN A 244 -25.00 -4.22 11.05
C GLN A 244 -25.06 -3.53 9.68
N LEU A 245 -25.95 -2.54 9.49
CA LEU A 245 -26.00 -1.75 8.25
C LEU A 245 -24.76 -0.88 8.03
N LEU A 246 -24.18 -0.34 9.10
CA LEU A 246 -22.91 0.38 9.01
C LEU A 246 -21.78 -0.59 8.64
N ASP A 247 -21.70 -1.75 9.30
CA ASP A 247 -20.67 -2.75 9.06
C ASP A 247 -20.74 -3.30 7.62
N SER A 248 -21.95 -3.51 7.08
CA SER A 248 -22.13 -3.94 5.68
C SER A 248 -21.75 -2.85 4.67
N ALA A 249 -22.07 -1.58 4.94
CA ALA A 249 -21.66 -0.45 4.11
C ALA A 249 -20.14 -0.24 4.15
N VAL A 250 -19.50 -0.44 5.31
CA VAL A 250 -18.04 -0.40 5.44
C VAL A 250 -17.41 -1.59 4.71
N ALA A 251 -17.98 -2.79 4.83
CA ALA A 251 -17.49 -3.98 4.12
C ALA A 251 -17.59 -3.82 2.60
N SER A 252 -18.69 -3.25 2.07
CA SER A 252 -18.82 -3.03 0.62
C SER A 252 -17.81 -2.01 0.09
N VAL A 253 -17.51 -0.96 0.87
CA VAL A 253 -16.44 -0.02 0.54
C VAL A 253 -15.07 -0.67 0.67
N GLY A 254 -14.85 -1.54 1.65
CA GLY A 254 -13.63 -2.33 1.80
C GLY A 254 -13.36 -3.23 0.59
N GLN A 255 -14.39 -3.93 0.09
CA GLN A 255 -14.31 -4.72 -1.15
C GLN A 255 -13.97 -3.85 -2.38
N SER A 256 -14.42 -2.60 -2.39
CA SER A 256 -14.11 -1.65 -3.47
C SER A 256 -12.69 -1.05 -3.34
N ALA A 257 -12.17 -0.96 -2.11
CA ALA A 257 -10.84 -0.43 -1.81
C ALA A 257 -9.72 -1.43 -2.11
N ASP A 258 -10.04 -2.72 -2.23
CA ASP A 258 -9.07 -3.78 -2.56
C ASP A 258 -8.63 -3.80 -4.04
N ALA A 259 -8.95 -2.75 -4.80
CA ALA A 259 -8.46 -2.51 -6.16
C ALA A 259 -6.92 -2.53 -6.26
N GLN A 260 -6.24 -2.35 -5.14
CA GLN A 260 -4.79 -2.34 -5.05
C GLN A 260 -4.18 -3.74 -5.10
N SER A 261 -4.83 -4.73 -4.51
CA SER A 261 -4.40 -6.13 -4.64
C SER A 261 -4.70 -6.66 -6.03
N ASP A 262 -5.83 -6.24 -6.60
CA ASP A 262 -6.15 -6.49 -8.01
C ASP A 262 -5.12 -5.82 -8.95
N ALA A 263 -4.63 -4.62 -8.65
CA ALA A 263 -3.55 -3.98 -9.42
C ALA A 263 -2.22 -4.74 -9.31
N ALA A 264 -1.85 -5.22 -8.12
CA ALA A 264 -0.64 -6.03 -7.94
C ALA A 264 -0.73 -7.38 -8.67
N ILE A 265 -1.90 -8.03 -8.60
CA ILE A 265 -2.21 -9.25 -9.37
C ILE A 265 -2.08 -8.94 -10.86
N LYS A 266 -2.71 -7.87 -11.36
CA LYS A 266 -2.62 -7.46 -12.76
C LYS A 266 -1.19 -7.17 -13.20
N LEU A 267 -0.37 -6.53 -12.36
CA LEU A 267 1.02 -6.21 -12.68
C LEU A 267 1.86 -7.49 -12.76
N VAL A 268 1.70 -8.43 -11.82
CA VAL A 268 2.42 -9.71 -11.87
C VAL A 268 1.91 -10.60 -13.02
N THR A 269 0.61 -10.65 -13.26
CA THR A 269 0.03 -11.34 -14.42
C THR A 269 0.53 -10.73 -15.73
N TRP A 270 0.60 -9.41 -15.83
CA TRP A 270 1.17 -8.72 -17.00
C TRP A 270 2.65 -9.05 -17.17
N LEU A 271 3.46 -8.93 -16.11
CA LEU A 271 4.90 -9.19 -16.15
C LEU A 271 5.22 -10.64 -16.49
N SER A 272 4.39 -11.58 -16.02
CA SER A 272 4.49 -13.00 -16.34
C SER A 272 3.84 -13.39 -17.67
N HIS A 273 3.34 -12.43 -18.45
CA HIS A 273 2.60 -12.68 -19.69
C HIS A 273 1.43 -13.67 -19.50
N GLY A 274 0.78 -13.64 -18.34
CA GLY A 274 -0.33 -14.50 -17.99
C GLY A 274 0.03 -15.89 -17.45
N LEU A 275 1.33 -16.23 -17.38
CA LEU A 275 1.78 -17.54 -16.85
C LEU A 275 1.51 -17.69 -15.35
N LEU A 276 1.58 -16.59 -14.59
CA LEU A 276 1.29 -16.58 -13.16
C LEU A 276 -0.03 -15.85 -12.89
N ARG A 277 -0.90 -16.51 -12.12
CA ARG A 277 -2.13 -15.94 -11.56
C ARG A 277 -2.02 -15.94 -10.04
N PRO A 278 -1.18 -15.07 -9.45
CA PRO A 278 -1.06 -15.00 -8.01
C PRO A 278 -2.41 -14.61 -7.41
N THR A 279 -2.74 -15.24 -6.30
CA THR A 279 -3.86 -14.88 -5.44
C THR A 279 -3.41 -13.87 -4.38
N MET A 280 -4.38 -13.23 -3.73
CA MET A 280 -4.15 -12.38 -2.56
C MET A 280 -3.32 -13.08 -1.47
N GLU A 281 -3.62 -14.36 -1.23
CA GLU A 281 -2.98 -15.18 -0.20
C GLU A 281 -1.48 -15.38 -0.50
N ASP A 282 -1.10 -15.49 -1.78
CA ASP A 282 0.28 -15.71 -2.20
C ASP A 282 1.19 -14.53 -1.81
N PHE A 283 0.69 -13.29 -1.91
CA PHE A 283 1.45 -12.12 -1.50
C PHE A 283 1.61 -12.02 0.02
N ALA A 284 0.58 -12.42 0.77
CA ALA A 284 0.67 -12.50 2.23
C ALA A 284 1.73 -13.54 2.66
N MET A 285 1.69 -14.72 2.04
CA MET A 285 2.65 -15.80 2.29
C MET A 285 4.08 -15.41 1.87
N LEU A 286 4.26 -14.79 0.70
CA LEU A 286 5.56 -14.30 0.24
C LEU A 286 6.17 -13.32 1.24
N ARG A 287 5.36 -12.38 1.74
CA ARG A 287 5.79 -11.41 2.75
C ARG A 287 6.22 -12.08 4.05
N LEU A 288 5.47 -13.06 4.54
CA LEU A 288 5.82 -13.84 5.73
C LEU A 288 7.15 -14.59 5.55
N VAL A 289 7.34 -15.23 4.40
CA VAL A 289 8.58 -15.95 4.07
C VAL A 289 9.78 -15.00 4.02
N LEU A 290 9.65 -13.84 3.37
CA LEU A 290 10.71 -12.83 3.32
C LEU A 290 11.09 -12.31 4.71
N LEU A 291 10.11 -12.02 5.56
CA LEU A 291 10.34 -11.57 6.93
C LEU A 291 11.02 -12.63 7.80
N ALA A 292 10.71 -13.90 7.60
CA ALA A 292 11.33 -15.01 8.33
C ALA A 292 12.77 -15.29 7.88
N LEU A 293 13.07 -15.13 6.58
CA LEU A 293 14.39 -15.41 6.00
C LEU A 293 15.40 -14.28 6.23
N LEU A 294 14.95 -13.03 6.28
CA LEU A 294 15.82 -11.85 6.41
C LEU A 294 16.81 -11.92 7.58
N PRO A 295 16.38 -12.25 8.82
CA PRO A 295 17.30 -12.40 9.95
C PRO A 295 18.33 -13.51 9.74
N GLN A 296 17.95 -14.61 9.09
CA GLN A 296 18.84 -15.74 8.82
C GLN A 296 19.93 -15.37 7.82
N ILE A 297 19.57 -14.62 6.77
CA ILE A 297 20.51 -14.09 5.79
C ILE A 297 21.53 -13.15 6.46
N GLY A 298 21.08 -12.31 7.41
CA GLY A 298 21.98 -11.46 8.19
C GLY A 298 23.07 -12.25 8.92
N GLY A 299 22.73 -13.40 9.50
CA GLY A 299 23.69 -14.30 10.13
C GLY A 299 24.72 -14.87 9.14
N ILE A 300 24.28 -15.27 7.94
CA ILE A 300 25.16 -15.79 6.89
C ILE A 300 26.13 -14.70 6.40
N LEU A 301 25.64 -13.47 6.18
CA LEU A 301 26.47 -12.34 5.76
C LEU A 301 27.58 -12.01 6.76
N LEU A 302 27.28 -12.04 8.07
CA LEU A 302 28.29 -11.84 9.12
C LEU A 302 29.37 -12.93 9.08
N LEU A 303 28.98 -14.18 8.82
CA LEU A 303 29.88 -15.32 8.76
C LEU A 303 30.83 -15.22 7.55
N VAL A 304 30.30 -14.83 6.38
CA VAL A 304 31.09 -14.59 5.16
C VAL A 304 32.01 -13.37 5.33
N GLY A 305 31.51 -12.27 5.89
CA GLY A 305 32.29 -11.06 6.14
C GLY A 305 33.49 -11.31 7.06
N ARG A 306 33.30 -12.10 8.13
CA ARG A 306 34.39 -12.47 9.05
C ARG A 306 35.47 -13.31 8.38
N HIS A 307 35.09 -14.19 7.46
CA HIS A 307 36.03 -15.05 6.74
C HIS A 307 36.88 -14.24 5.73
N SER A 308 36.30 -13.21 5.11
CA SER A 308 37.03 -12.30 4.22
C SER A 308 38.04 -11.43 4.97
N ALA A 309 37.71 -10.96 6.19
CA ALA A 309 38.62 -10.17 7.01
C ALA A 309 39.87 -10.96 7.44
N LEU A 310 39.70 -12.24 7.83
CA LEU A 310 40.82 -13.11 8.20
C LEU A 310 41.79 -13.38 7.03
N LYS A 311 41.28 -13.47 5.80
CA LYS A 311 42.09 -13.67 4.60
C LYS A 311 42.93 -12.47 4.19
N SER A 312 42.57 -11.25 4.63
CA SER A 312 43.31 -10.03 4.29
C SER A 312 44.56 -9.82 5.17
N HIS A 313 44.71 -10.60 6.24
CA HIS A 313 45.83 -10.50 7.18
C HIS A 313 46.96 -11.52 6.94
N HIS A 314 46.79 -12.40 5.95
CA HIS A 314 47.78 -13.38 5.51
C HIS A 314 48.21 -13.07 4.08
#